data_AF-A0A7U9X921-F1
#
_entry.id   AF-A0A7U9X921-F1
#
_cell.length_a   1.000
_cell.length_b   1.000
_cell.length_c   1.000
_cell.angle_alpha   90.00
_cell.angle_beta   90.00
_cell.angle_gamma   90.00
#
_symmetry.space_group_name_H-M   'P 1'
#
loop_
_entity.id
_entity.type
_entity.pdbx_description
1 polymer ?
#
loop_
_entity_poly.entity_id
_entity_poly.type
_entity_poly.pdbx_seq_one_letter_code
_entity_poly.pdbx_strand_id
1 'polypeptide(L)'
;MRGKKMEEREQTQTSLKIQKTEWIYSQIQKQREAEDALFEQIRREQDALNRLNQSIEKNMERTKEARKYNREFQEHMEAQVYAMYGITEDKLQGIQEYRNAYYRGCAFSLFLLSVVLVALCGLLHGFQSQICLFMIAFSGIEGTLLAQEKKSGKILDTICKLLYLLMFPLMMVVFICFELGYQEYDLILPWLSVFGICVLVFGTAAYFCYNPYRKEKKKAGEARDTLREIERTVQKEVKKDQKSREKSEKRQKKLLGREAARQQKQLEKEEKQRQKLLEKEEKQRQKLLEKEEEQGQKLLEKEEEQGQKLLEKEEKQQQEG
;
A
#
# COMPACT_ATOMS: atom_id res chain seq x y z
N MET A 1 31.06 -32.49 -63.69
CA MET A 1 29.70 -31.90 -63.49
C MET A 1 29.03 -32.28 -62.16
N ARG A 2 29.37 -33.39 -61.48
CA ARG A 2 28.74 -33.76 -60.19
C ARG A 2 29.28 -33.02 -58.95
N GLY A 3 30.56 -32.63 -58.94
CA GLY A 3 31.18 -31.92 -57.80
C GLY A 3 30.65 -30.50 -57.57
N LYS A 4 30.62 -29.65 -58.61
CA LYS A 4 30.07 -28.28 -58.54
C LYS A 4 28.62 -28.23 -58.03
N LYS A 5 27.80 -29.22 -58.38
CA LYS A 5 26.39 -29.29 -57.98
C LYS A 5 26.20 -29.68 -56.51
N MET A 6 27.21 -30.27 -55.86
CA MET A 6 27.23 -30.55 -54.43
C MET A 6 27.67 -29.33 -53.63
N GLU A 7 28.75 -28.66 -54.04
CA GLU A 7 29.24 -27.41 -53.39
C GLU A 7 28.19 -26.30 -53.41
N GLU A 8 27.48 -26.12 -54.53
CA GLU A 8 26.43 -25.11 -54.67
C GLU A 8 25.20 -25.40 -53.78
N ARG A 9 24.91 -26.69 -53.52
CA ARG A 9 23.86 -27.13 -52.58
C ARG A 9 24.25 -26.93 -51.12
N GLU A 10 25.52 -27.13 -50.79
CA GLU A 10 26.03 -26.88 -49.44
C GLU A 10 26.08 -25.38 -49.14
N GLN A 11 26.51 -24.55 -50.10
CA GLN A 11 26.49 -23.08 -49.98
C GLN A 11 25.06 -22.50 -49.87
N THR A 12 24.09 -23.07 -50.57
CA THR A 12 22.68 -22.68 -50.40
C THR A 12 22.09 -23.18 -49.08
N GLN A 13 22.49 -24.35 -48.57
CA GLN A 13 22.06 -24.79 -47.24
C GLN A 13 22.67 -23.98 -46.11
N THR A 14 23.93 -23.54 -46.22
CA THR A 14 24.58 -22.70 -45.21
C THR A 14 23.98 -21.30 -45.18
N SER A 15 23.71 -20.68 -46.34
CA SER A 15 23.04 -19.38 -46.40
C SER A 15 21.60 -19.42 -45.85
N LEU A 16 20.86 -20.48 -46.11
CA LEU A 16 19.52 -20.69 -45.53
C LEU A 16 19.55 -20.89 -44.01
N LYS A 17 20.58 -21.58 -43.48
CA LYS A 17 20.78 -21.71 -42.03
C LYS A 17 21.12 -20.37 -41.39
N ILE A 18 21.99 -19.58 -42.01
CA ILE A 18 22.36 -18.23 -41.55
C ILE A 18 21.12 -17.33 -41.52
N GLN A 19 20.31 -17.32 -42.58
CA GLN A 19 19.09 -16.52 -42.63
C GLN A 19 18.04 -16.94 -41.59
N LYS A 20 17.90 -18.25 -41.32
CA LYS A 20 17.04 -18.75 -40.24
C LYS A 20 17.57 -18.35 -38.87
N THR A 21 18.88 -18.42 -38.64
CA THR A 21 19.50 -18.02 -37.38
C THR A 21 19.35 -16.51 -37.14
N GLU A 22 19.54 -15.67 -38.16
CA GLU A 22 19.32 -14.22 -38.08
C GLU A 22 17.85 -13.89 -37.79
N TRP A 23 16.90 -14.61 -38.40
CA TRP A 23 15.48 -14.44 -38.11
C TRP A 23 15.14 -14.81 -36.66
N ILE A 24 15.65 -15.96 -36.16
CA ILE A 24 15.44 -16.38 -34.76
C ILE A 24 16.04 -15.36 -33.80
N TYR A 25 17.26 -14.89 -34.07
CA TYR A 25 17.92 -13.87 -33.24
C TYR A 25 17.11 -12.57 -33.20
N SER A 26 16.59 -12.13 -34.35
CA SER A 26 15.72 -10.95 -34.43
C SER A 26 14.41 -11.11 -33.65
N GLN A 27 13.81 -12.32 -33.65
CA GLN A 27 12.60 -12.61 -32.86
C GLN A 27 12.89 -12.61 -31.35
N ILE A 28 14.00 -13.22 -30.91
CA ILE A 28 14.42 -13.24 -29.49
C ILE A 28 14.70 -11.82 -29.00
N GLN A 29 15.33 -10.99 -29.84
CA GLN A 29 15.64 -9.60 -29.47
C GLN A 29 14.37 -8.78 -29.24
N LYS A 30 13.36 -8.92 -30.12
CA LYS A 30 12.06 -8.27 -29.95
C LYS A 30 11.32 -8.76 -28.70
N GLN A 31 11.44 -10.04 -28.33
CA GLN A 31 10.86 -10.54 -27.09
C GLN A 31 11.56 -9.96 -25.86
N ARG A 32 12.89 -9.88 -25.84
CA ARG A 32 13.62 -9.24 -24.73
C ARG A 32 13.26 -7.78 -24.56
N GLU A 33 13.16 -7.02 -25.64
CA GLU A 33 12.76 -5.61 -25.57
C GLU A 33 11.33 -5.44 -24.99
N ALA A 34 10.42 -6.37 -25.31
CA ALA A 34 9.08 -6.38 -24.74
C ALA A 34 9.07 -6.81 -23.26
N GLU A 35 9.89 -7.80 -22.88
CA GLU A 35 10.06 -8.23 -21.49
C GLU A 35 10.70 -7.14 -20.62
N ASP A 36 11.72 -6.45 -21.13
CA ASP A 36 12.40 -5.35 -20.43
C ASP A 36 11.42 -4.17 -20.20
N ALA A 37 10.58 -3.85 -21.18
CA ALA A 37 9.54 -2.83 -21.03
C ALA A 37 8.49 -3.20 -19.96
N LEU A 38 8.10 -4.48 -19.90
CA LEU A 38 7.22 -5.00 -18.86
C LEU A 38 7.89 -4.95 -17.48
N PHE A 39 9.17 -5.31 -17.40
CA PHE A 39 9.94 -5.29 -16.15
C PHE A 39 10.09 -3.87 -15.60
N GLU A 40 10.31 -2.89 -16.48
CA GLU A 40 10.31 -1.47 -16.09
C GLU A 40 8.96 -1.02 -15.55
N GLN A 41 7.85 -1.46 -16.17
CA GLN A 41 6.52 -1.12 -15.67
C GLN A 41 6.28 -1.71 -14.29
N ILE A 42 6.57 -3.00 -14.09
CA ILE A 42 6.43 -3.69 -12.79
C ILE A 42 7.27 -2.99 -11.71
N ARG A 43 8.51 -2.60 -12.05
CA ARG A 43 9.39 -1.90 -11.11
C ARG A 43 8.84 -0.52 -10.71
N ARG A 44 8.28 0.24 -11.65
CA ARG A 44 7.62 1.52 -11.35
C ARG A 44 6.39 1.34 -10.47
N GLU A 45 5.60 0.29 -10.69
CA GLU A 45 4.46 -0.03 -9.84
C GLU A 45 4.89 -0.41 -8.42
N GLN A 46 5.94 -1.23 -8.26
CA GLN A 46 6.51 -1.56 -6.95
C GLN A 46 7.06 -0.33 -6.22
N ASP A 47 7.76 0.57 -6.93
CA ASP A 47 8.27 1.80 -6.34
C ASP A 47 7.14 2.75 -5.89
N ALA A 48 6.04 2.82 -6.64
CA ALA A 48 4.85 3.57 -6.24
C ALA A 48 4.19 2.95 -5.00
N LEU A 49 4.08 1.62 -4.93
CA LEU A 49 3.54 0.90 -3.78
C LEU A 49 4.40 1.13 -2.52
N ASN A 50 5.73 1.08 -2.66
CA ASN A 50 6.66 1.32 -1.56
C ASN A 50 6.56 2.74 -1.00
N ARG A 51 6.44 3.75 -1.87
CA ARG A 51 6.22 5.14 -1.46
C ARG A 51 4.89 5.31 -0.72
N LEU A 52 3.83 4.64 -1.20
CA LEU A 52 2.53 4.66 -0.55
C LEU A 52 2.60 4.04 0.84
N ASN A 53 3.21 2.86 0.97
CA ASN A 53 3.40 2.19 2.26
C ASN A 53 4.16 3.08 3.25
N GLN A 54 5.26 3.72 2.83
CA GLN A 54 5.98 4.66 3.68
C GLN A 54 5.14 5.88 4.09
N SER A 55 4.25 6.37 3.23
CA SER A 55 3.37 7.49 3.56
C SER A 55 2.27 7.10 4.55
N ILE A 56 1.75 5.86 4.44
CA ILE A 56 0.77 5.30 5.37
C ILE A 56 1.42 5.07 6.72
N GLU A 57 2.64 4.51 6.76
CA GLU A 57 3.40 4.29 7.98
C GLU A 57 3.66 5.61 8.72
N LYS A 58 4.15 6.64 8.01
CA LYS A 58 4.35 7.99 8.60
C LYS A 58 3.07 8.64 9.10
N ASN A 59 1.94 8.49 8.39
CA ASN A 59 0.66 9.04 8.84
C ASN A 59 0.08 8.25 10.03
N MET A 60 0.29 6.94 10.06
CA MET A 60 -0.11 6.07 11.16
C MET A 60 0.73 6.37 12.41
N GLU A 61 2.04 6.59 12.26
CA GLU A 61 2.92 7.09 13.32
C GLU A 61 2.44 8.44 13.84
N ARG A 62 2.21 9.44 12.97
CA ARG A 62 1.66 10.75 13.38
C ARG A 62 0.30 10.62 14.09
N THR A 63 -0.56 9.71 13.66
CA THR A 63 -1.86 9.48 14.29
C THR A 63 -1.72 8.79 15.65
N LYS A 64 -0.76 7.87 15.77
CA LYS A 64 -0.42 7.20 17.04
C LYS A 64 0.22 8.17 18.02
N GLU A 65 1.13 9.02 17.55
CA GLU A 65 1.75 10.11 18.30
C GLU A 65 0.74 11.17 18.70
N ALA A 66 -0.18 11.57 17.82
CA ALA A 66 -1.25 12.51 18.16
C ALA A 66 -2.20 11.93 19.22
N ARG A 67 -2.55 10.64 19.13
CA ARG A 67 -3.35 9.95 20.16
C ARG A 67 -2.57 9.80 21.48
N LYS A 68 -1.27 9.56 21.41
CA LYS A 68 -0.39 9.47 22.58
C LYS A 68 -0.24 10.84 23.25
N TYR A 69 0.01 11.89 22.47
CA TYR A 69 0.06 13.28 22.92
C TYR A 69 -1.25 13.72 23.55
N ASN A 70 -2.40 13.40 22.96
CA ASN A 70 -3.70 13.78 23.52
C ASN A 70 -4.02 13.03 24.83
N ARG A 71 -3.52 11.78 24.95
CA ARG A 71 -3.63 10.99 26.18
C ARG A 71 -2.69 11.49 27.27
N GLU A 72 -1.42 11.74 26.93
CA GLU A 72 -0.44 12.34 27.83
C GLU A 72 -0.90 13.74 28.26
N PHE A 73 -1.53 14.51 27.38
CA PHE A 73 -2.11 15.82 27.70
C PHE A 73 -3.29 15.70 28.68
N GLN A 74 -4.17 14.70 28.51
CA GLN A 74 -5.23 14.42 29.49
C GLN A 74 -4.69 13.96 30.84
N GLU A 75 -3.70 13.07 30.85
CA GLU A 75 -3.03 12.60 32.07
C GLU A 75 -2.31 13.78 32.77
N HIS A 76 -1.65 14.66 32.01
CA HIS A 76 -1.05 15.89 32.54
C HIS A 76 -2.08 16.88 33.08
N MET A 77 -3.25 17.01 32.46
CA MET A 77 -4.33 17.85 32.98
C MET A 77 -4.95 17.27 34.26
N GLU A 78 -5.18 15.95 34.34
CA GLU A 78 -5.62 15.29 35.57
C GLU A 78 -4.58 15.46 36.68
N ALA A 79 -3.29 15.23 36.39
CA ALA A 79 -2.18 15.46 37.31
C ALA A 79 -2.13 16.90 37.83
N GLN A 80 -2.36 17.88 36.95
CA GLN A 80 -2.43 19.30 37.32
C GLN A 80 -3.62 19.60 38.24
N VAL A 81 -4.78 19.02 37.97
CA VAL A 81 -5.96 19.14 38.84
C VAL A 81 -5.68 18.50 40.21
N TYR A 82 -5.02 17.34 40.27
CA TYR A 82 -4.64 16.68 41.53
C TYR A 82 -3.59 17.47 42.33
N ALA A 83 -2.60 18.06 41.66
CA ALA A 83 -1.63 18.96 42.27
C ALA A 83 -2.31 20.21 42.85
N MET A 84 -3.37 20.72 42.19
CA MET A 84 -4.17 21.85 42.68
C MET A 84 -5.00 21.49 43.93
N TYR A 85 -5.40 20.23 44.10
CA TYR A 85 -6.05 19.70 45.31
C TYR A 85 -5.05 19.27 46.41
N GLY A 86 -3.73 19.41 46.17
CA GLY A 86 -2.69 19.04 47.14
C GLY A 86 -2.48 17.52 47.32
N ILE A 87 -3.01 16.69 46.42
CA ILE A 87 -2.86 15.22 46.46
C ILE A 87 -1.89 14.81 45.36
N THR A 88 -0.69 14.36 45.74
CA THR A 88 0.33 13.88 44.81
C THR A 88 -0.10 12.59 44.10
N GLU A 89 0.20 12.41 42.80
CA GLU A 89 -0.16 11.21 42.03
C GLU A 89 0.26 9.89 42.70
N ASP A 90 1.43 9.89 43.34
CA ASP A 90 1.96 8.75 44.11
C ASP A 90 1.02 8.31 45.25
N LYS A 91 0.35 9.27 45.91
CA LYS A 91 -0.66 8.97 46.94
C LYS A 91 -1.92 8.37 46.33
N LEU A 92 -2.32 8.81 45.13
CA LEU A 92 -3.54 8.32 44.47
C LEU A 92 -3.35 6.87 43.98
N GLN A 93 -2.19 6.60 43.37
CA GLN A 93 -1.83 5.25 42.96
C GLN A 93 -1.70 4.33 44.17
N GLY A 94 -1.07 4.80 45.25
CA GLY A 94 -1.01 4.08 46.52
C GLY A 94 -2.39 3.79 47.14
N ILE A 95 -3.32 4.75 47.10
CA ILE A 95 -4.71 4.56 47.58
C ILE A 95 -5.44 3.53 46.73
N GLN A 96 -5.27 3.57 45.41
CA GLN A 96 -5.95 2.66 44.50
C GLN A 96 -5.42 1.23 44.61
N GLU A 97 -4.11 1.06 44.72
CA GLU A 97 -3.45 -0.23 44.95
C GLU A 97 -3.81 -0.79 46.34
N TYR A 98 -3.77 0.04 47.38
CA TYR A 98 -4.21 -0.33 48.73
C TYR A 98 -5.66 -0.80 48.73
N ARG A 99 -6.56 -0.05 48.08
CA ARG A 99 -7.98 -0.41 48.00
C ARG A 99 -8.18 -1.73 47.25
N ASN A 100 -7.49 -1.94 46.13
CA ASN A 100 -7.59 -3.17 45.35
C ASN A 100 -7.00 -4.39 46.10
N ALA A 101 -5.90 -4.20 46.83
CA ALA A 101 -5.30 -5.24 47.69
C ALA A 101 -6.23 -5.58 48.88
N TYR A 102 -6.79 -4.56 49.54
CA TYR A 102 -7.77 -4.73 50.62
C TYR A 102 -9.02 -5.49 50.15
N TYR A 103 -9.59 -5.14 49.00
CA TYR A 103 -10.72 -5.88 48.43
C TYR A 103 -10.37 -7.32 48.09
N ARG A 104 -9.18 -7.58 47.56
CA ARG A 104 -8.73 -8.95 47.23
C ARG A 104 -8.55 -9.80 48.48
N GLY A 105 -7.97 -9.21 49.53
CA GLY A 105 -7.84 -9.84 50.86
C GLY A 105 -9.21 -10.08 51.51
N CYS A 106 -10.12 -9.10 51.46
CA CYS A 106 -11.47 -9.23 51.98
C CYS A 106 -12.25 -10.32 51.24
N ALA A 107 -12.22 -10.35 49.91
CA ALA A 107 -12.87 -11.40 49.13
C ALA A 107 -12.34 -12.79 49.50
N PHE A 108 -11.02 -12.96 49.56
CA PHE A 108 -10.41 -14.23 49.98
C PHE A 108 -10.80 -14.63 51.41
N SER A 109 -10.87 -13.67 52.35
CA SER A 109 -11.29 -13.95 53.73
C SER A 109 -12.75 -14.41 53.83
N LEU A 110 -13.67 -13.81 53.07
CA LEU A 110 -15.07 -14.21 53.03
C LEU A 110 -15.25 -15.61 52.43
N PHE A 111 -14.46 -15.95 51.42
CA PHE A 111 -14.45 -17.29 50.82
C PHE A 111 -14.00 -18.36 51.83
N LEU A 112 -12.93 -18.09 52.57
CA LEU A 112 -12.47 -19.02 53.61
C LEU A 112 -13.52 -19.18 54.72
N LEU A 113 -14.18 -18.09 55.10
CA LEU A 113 -15.24 -18.12 56.11
C LEU A 113 -16.45 -18.93 55.61
N SER A 114 -16.83 -18.81 54.34
CA SER A 114 -17.91 -19.62 53.76
C SER A 114 -17.54 -21.11 53.70
N VAL A 115 -16.29 -21.46 53.37
CA VAL A 115 -15.81 -22.85 53.42
C VAL A 115 -15.84 -23.44 54.84
N VAL A 116 -15.44 -22.66 55.85
CA VAL A 116 -15.52 -23.09 57.26
C VAL A 116 -16.98 -23.32 57.67
N LEU A 117 -17.89 -22.44 57.26
CA LEU A 117 -19.32 -22.58 57.53
C LEU A 117 -19.91 -23.84 56.89
N VAL A 118 -19.52 -24.15 55.65
CA VAL A 118 -19.89 -25.40 54.96
C VAL A 118 -19.37 -26.63 55.73
N ALA A 119 -18.13 -26.58 56.22
CA ALA A 119 -17.54 -27.68 56.99
C ALA A 119 -18.27 -27.90 58.33
N LEU A 120 -18.60 -26.81 59.06
CA LEU A 120 -19.39 -26.89 60.28
C LEU A 120 -20.80 -27.44 60.02
N CYS A 121 -21.46 -26.99 58.96
CA CYS A 121 -22.76 -27.49 58.54
C CYS A 121 -22.71 -28.99 58.19
N GLY A 122 -21.67 -29.43 57.46
CA GLY A 122 -21.47 -30.83 57.12
C GLY A 122 -21.21 -31.73 58.33
N LEU A 123 -20.56 -31.21 59.37
CA LEU A 123 -20.33 -31.92 60.63
C LEU A 123 -21.60 -32.00 61.51
N LEU A 124 -22.40 -30.93 61.55
CA LEU A 124 -23.60 -30.87 62.39
C LEU A 124 -24.78 -31.66 61.80
N HIS A 125 -24.99 -31.54 60.49
CA HIS A 125 -26.20 -32.04 59.81
C HIS A 125 -25.93 -33.16 58.81
N GLY A 126 -24.67 -33.50 58.58
CA GLY A 126 -24.23 -34.47 57.60
C GLY A 126 -24.14 -33.91 56.18
N PHE A 127 -23.15 -34.38 55.42
CA PHE A 127 -22.90 -33.95 54.03
C PHE A 127 -24.02 -34.33 53.04
N GLN A 128 -24.89 -35.25 53.40
CA GLN A 128 -26.06 -35.67 52.61
C GLN A 128 -27.28 -34.75 52.81
N SER A 129 -27.23 -33.81 53.76
CA SER A 129 -28.33 -32.87 53.98
C SER A 129 -28.50 -31.91 52.80
N GLN A 130 -29.74 -31.57 52.48
CA GLN A 130 -30.06 -30.65 51.38
C GLN A 130 -29.40 -29.27 51.58
N ILE A 131 -29.26 -28.82 52.83
CA ILE A 131 -28.61 -27.55 53.19
C ILE A 131 -27.11 -27.62 52.92
N CYS A 132 -26.44 -28.71 53.29
CA CYS A 132 -25.00 -28.84 53.04
C CYS A 132 -24.70 -28.84 51.53
N LEU A 133 -25.50 -29.56 50.73
CA LEU A 133 -25.37 -29.56 49.26
C LEU A 133 -25.59 -28.17 48.66
N PHE A 134 -26.58 -27.44 49.16
CA PHE A 134 -26.84 -26.05 48.78
C PHE A 134 -25.63 -25.16 49.12
N MET A 135 -25.12 -25.25 50.34
CA MET A 135 -24.00 -24.44 50.81
C MET A 135 -22.73 -24.71 49.98
N ILE A 136 -22.47 -25.98 49.64
CA ILE A 136 -21.37 -26.38 48.75
C ILE A 136 -21.54 -25.77 47.36
N ALA A 137 -22.74 -25.79 46.79
CA ALA A 137 -22.99 -25.23 45.46
C ALA A 137 -22.76 -23.71 45.42
N PHE A 138 -23.23 -22.98 46.42
CA PHE A 138 -23.05 -21.54 46.52
C PHE A 138 -21.60 -21.13 46.82
N SER A 139 -20.89 -21.87 47.69
CA SER A 139 -19.45 -21.70 47.85
C SER A 139 -18.67 -22.06 46.57
N GLY A 140 -19.17 -22.99 45.77
CA GLY A 140 -18.64 -23.27 44.42
C GLY A 140 -18.80 -22.08 43.47
N ILE A 141 -19.98 -21.44 43.46
CA ILE A 141 -20.22 -20.22 42.70
C ILE A 141 -19.28 -19.09 43.17
N GLU A 142 -19.15 -18.87 44.47
CA GLU A 142 -18.17 -17.93 45.06
C GLU A 142 -16.74 -18.22 44.60
N GLY A 143 -16.33 -19.49 44.60
CA GLY A 143 -15.02 -19.93 44.13
C GLY A 143 -14.80 -19.64 42.64
N THR A 144 -15.79 -19.88 41.79
CA THR A 144 -15.71 -19.57 40.35
C THR A 144 -15.66 -18.06 40.09
N LEU A 145 -16.39 -17.25 40.87
CA LEU A 145 -16.35 -15.79 40.79
C LEU A 145 -14.98 -15.24 41.22
N LEU A 146 -14.33 -15.87 42.21
CA LEU A 146 -13.00 -15.50 42.68
C LEU A 146 -11.88 -15.91 41.70
N ALA A 147 -12.01 -17.09 41.08
CA ALA A 147 -11.02 -17.62 40.13
C ALA A 147 -11.10 -16.97 38.73
N GLN A 148 -12.21 -16.30 38.40
CA GLN A 148 -12.38 -15.68 37.09
C GLN A 148 -11.46 -14.45 36.95
N GLU A 149 -10.36 -14.61 36.21
CA GLU A 149 -9.46 -13.50 35.90
C GLU A 149 -10.17 -12.42 35.08
N LYS A 150 -10.13 -11.19 35.62
CA LYS A 150 -10.67 -9.93 35.07
C LYS A 150 -10.48 -9.78 33.55
N LYS A 151 -11.42 -10.28 32.75
CA LYS A 151 -11.60 -9.89 31.34
C LYS A 151 -12.99 -9.32 31.04
N SER A 152 -13.80 -9.18 32.08
CA SER A 152 -15.15 -8.64 32.04
C SER A 152 -15.13 -7.11 32.17
N GLY A 153 -16.03 -6.41 31.48
CA GLY A 153 -16.07 -4.94 31.48
C GLY A 153 -16.26 -4.34 32.88
N LYS A 154 -15.90 -3.06 33.07
CA LYS A 154 -15.96 -2.35 34.37
C LYS A 154 -17.29 -2.57 35.13
N ILE A 155 -18.42 -2.58 34.42
CA ILE A 155 -19.76 -2.75 34.98
C ILE A 155 -19.98 -4.18 35.52
N LEU A 156 -19.50 -5.19 34.78
CA LEU A 156 -19.69 -6.59 35.16
C LEU A 156 -18.82 -6.95 36.37
N ASP A 157 -17.62 -6.37 36.47
CA ASP A 157 -16.75 -6.46 37.65
C ASP A 157 -17.41 -5.84 38.89
N THR A 158 -18.08 -4.68 38.74
CA THR A 158 -18.84 -4.06 39.84
C THR A 158 -20.03 -4.91 40.29
N ILE A 159 -20.82 -5.45 39.35
CA ILE A 159 -21.96 -6.31 39.67
C ILE A 159 -21.51 -7.61 40.35
N CYS A 160 -20.43 -8.22 39.86
CA CYS A 160 -19.84 -9.43 40.43
C CYS A 160 -19.40 -9.23 41.88
N LYS A 161 -18.73 -8.10 42.18
CA LYS A 161 -18.34 -7.73 43.55
C LYS A 161 -19.54 -7.50 44.47
N LEU A 162 -20.58 -6.84 43.97
CA LEU A 162 -21.81 -6.59 44.74
C LEU A 162 -22.53 -7.90 45.07
N LEU A 163 -22.66 -8.77 44.07
CA LEU A 163 -23.26 -10.11 44.23
C LEU A 163 -22.48 -10.90 45.27
N TYR A 164 -21.16 -10.99 45.13
CA TYR A 164 -20.28 -11.70 46.06
C TYR A 164 -20.38 -11.21 47.51
N LEU A 165 -20.41 -9.88 47.71
CA LEU A 165 -20.60 -9.28 49.04
C LEU A 165 -21.94 -9.68 49.68
N LEU A 166 -22.96 -9.95 48.86
CA LEU A 166 -24.30 -10.29 49.29
C LEU A 166 -24.53 -11.81 49.43
N MET A 167 -23.71 -12.66 48.79
CA MET A 167 -23.81 -14.12 48.89
C MET A 167 -23.46 -14.63 50.30
N PHE A 168 -22.40 -14.12 50.91
CA PHE A 168 -21.98 -14.53 52.25
C PHE A 168 -23.07 -14.31 53.34
N PRO A 169 -23.68 -13.11 53.48
CA PRO A 169 -24.75 -12.90 54.47
C PRO A 169 -25.99 -13.72 54.14
N LEU A 170 -26.29 -13.98 52.86
CA LEU A 170 -27.39 -14.84 52.42
C LEU A 170 -27.19 -16.28 52.91
N MET A 171 -25.97 -16.81 52.81
CA MET A 171 -25.59 -18.15 53.28
C MET A 171 -25.68 -18.27 54.81
N MET A 172 -25.26 -17.23 55.53
CA MET A 172 -25.43 -17.15 56.99
C MET A 172 -26.91 -17.11 57.41
N VAL A 173 -27.75 -16.35 56.70
CA VAL A 173 -29.19 -16.28 56.99
C VAL A 173 -29.86 -17.65 56.76
N VAL A 174 -29.54 -18.33 55.65
CA VAL A 174 -30.06 -19.68 55.37
C VAL A 174 -29.64 -20.68 56.45
N PHE A 175 -28.39 -20.62 56.91
CA PHE A 175 -27.90 -21.46 58.00
C PHE A 175 -28.64 -21.21 59.32
N ILE A 176 -28.85 -19.94 59.69
CA ILE A 176 -29.57 -19.55 60.92
C ILE A 176 -31.06 -19.94 60.82
N CYS A 177 -31.72 -19.69 59.68
CA CYS A 177 -33.12 -20.06 59.47
C CYS A 177 -33.34 -21.57 59.60
N PHE A 178 -32.36 -22.36 59.15
CA PHE A 178 -32.41 -23.81 59.30
C PHE A 178 -32.26 -24.25 60.77
N GLU A 179 -31.27 -23.72 61.51
CA GLU A 179 -31.07 -24.01 62.93
C GLU A 179 -32.28 -23.63 63.81
N LEU A 180 -32.98 -22.54 63.47
CA LEU A 180 -34.18 -22.09 64.19
C LEU A 180 -35.47 -22.83 63.79
N GLY A 181 -35.44 -23.71 62.77
CA GLY A 181 -36.60 -24.52 62.38
C GLY A 181 -37.79 -23.71 61.86
N TYR A 182 -37.54 -22.56 61.22
CA TYR A 182 -38.60 -21.70 60.67
C TYR A 182 -39.31 -22.37 59.48
N GLN A 183 -40.65 -22.32 59.44
CA GLN A 183 -41.44 -22.85 58.31
C GLN A 183 -41.21 -22.09 57.01
N GLU A 184 -40.75 -20.84 57.10
CA GLU A 184 -40.42 -19.98 55.96
C GLU A 184 -39.21 -20.50 55.16
N TYR A 185 -38.40 -21.38 55.77
CA TYR A 185 -37.26 -22.03 55.12
C TYR A 185 -37.67 -22.80 53.86
N ASP A 186 -38.76 -23.55 53.92
CA ASP A 186 -39.26 -24.36 52.80
C ASP A 186 -39.71 -23.51 51.60
N LEU A 187 -40.07 -22.25 51.85
CA LEU A 187 -40.45 -21.29 50.80
C LEU A 187 -39.24 -20.54 50.22
N ILE A 188 -38.25 -20.24 51.06
CA ILE A 188 -37.06 -19.47 50.71
C ILE A 188 -36.06 -20.33 49.90
N LEU A 189 -35.92 -21.61 50.25
CA LEU A 189 -35.00 -22.55 49.61
C LEU A 189 -35.18 -22.70 48.08
N PRO A 190 -36.40 -22.95 47.55
CA PRO A 190 -36.59 -23.05 46.10
C PRO A 190 -36.31 -21.72 45.38
N TRP A 191 -36.69 -20.58 45.96
CA TRP A 191 -36.39 -19.26 45.39
C TRP A 191 -34.88 -19.02 45.24
N LEU A 192 -34.11 -19.37 46.26
CA LEU A 192 -32.66 -19.29 46.26
C LEU A 192 -32.02 -20.24 45.25
N SER A 193 -32.53 -21.45 45.11
CA SER A 193 -32.05 -22.40 44.09
C SER A 193 -32.26 -21.89 42.67
N VAL A 194 -33.44 -21.30 42.38
CA VAL A 194 -33.76 -20.67 41.09
C VAL A 194 -32.82 -19.50 40.84
N PHE A 195 -32.54 -18.68 41.86
CA PHE A 195 -31.58 -17.60 41.76
C PHE A 195 -30.16 -18.10 41.42
N GLY A 196 -29.68 -19.16 42.07
CA GLY A 196 -28.39 -19.79 41.78
C GLY A 196 -28.29 -20.30 40.33
N ILE A 197 -29.34 -20.95 39.84
CA ILE A 197 -29.44 -21.43 38.45
C ILE A 197 -29.44 -20.24 37.47
N CYS A 198 -30.19 -19.18 37.76
CA CYS A 198 -30.22 -17.96 36.95
C CYS A 198 -28.84 -17.31 36.84
N VAL A 199 -28.09 -17.22 37.94
CA VAL A 199 -26.71 -16.69 37.94
C VAL A 199 -25.78 -17.56 37.09
N LEU A 200 -25.89 -18.89 37.19
CA LEU A 200 -25.13 -19.85 36.37
C LEU A 200 -25.45 -19.72 34.87
N VAL A 201 -26.73 -19.66 34.52
CA VAL A 201 -27.19 -19.44 33.13
C VAL A 201 -26.73 -18.09 32.61
N PHE A 202 -26.78 -17.04 33.44
CA PHE A 202 -26.32 -15.71 33.05
C PHE A 202 -24.80 -15.66 32.88
N GLY A 203 -24.03 -16.33 33.75
CA GLY A 203 -22.57 -16.44 33.62
C GLY A 203 -22.14 -17.17 32.34
N THR A 204 -22.80 -18.28 32.03
CA THR A 204 -22.54 -19.05 30.80
C THR A 204 -23.01 -18.30 29.54
N ALA A 205 -24.18 -17.66 29.59
CA ALA A 205 -24.67 -16.81 28.50
C ALA A 205 -23.80 -15.57 28.29
N ALA A 206 -23.26 -14.97 29.36
CA ALA A 206 -22.31 -13.87 29.28
C ALA A 206 -20.99 -14.33 28.65
N TYR A 207 -20.50 -15.52 28.98
CA TYR A 207 -19.33 -16.11 28.32
C TYR A 207 -19.58 -16.33 26.82
N PHE A 208 -20.75 -16.84 26.44
CA PHE A 208 -21.11 -17.10 25.04
C PHE A 208 -21.39 -15.80 24.25
N CYS A 209 -22.04 -14.82 24.88
CA CYS A 209 -22.30 -13.49 24.32
C CYS A 209 -21.03 -12.62 24.27
N TYR A 210 -20.03 -12.88 25.12
CA TYR A 210 -18.68 -12.33 25.04
C TYR A 210 -17.90 -13.03 23.93
N ASN A 211 -18.45 -13.01 22.72
CA ASN A 211 -17.76 -13.52 21.54
C ASN A 211 -16.62 -12.53 21.19
N PRO A 212 -15.34 -12.93 21.32
CA PRO A 212 -14.19 -12.04 21.14
C PRO A 212 -14.14 -11.39 19.74
N TYR A 213 -14.78 -12.03 18.75
CA TYR A 213 -14.83 -11.57 17.37
C TYR A 213 -15.70 -10.33 17.10
N ARG A 214 -16.58 -9.93 18.02
CA ARG A 214 -17.46 -8.78 17.78
C ARG A 214 -16.69 -7.45 17.78
N LYS A 215 -15.60 -7.36 18.55
CA LYS A 215 -14.70 -6.20 18.56
C LYS A 215 -13.83 -6.16 17.31
N GLU A 216 -13.41 -7.31 16.79
CA GLU A 216 -12.64 -7.40 15.54
C GLU A 216 -13.47 -7.00 14.32
N LYS A 217 -14.76 -7.37 14.26
CA LYS A 217 -15.65 -6.93 13.18
C LYS A 217 -15.86 -5.41 13.14
N LYS A 218 -15.91 -4.74 14.30
CA LYS A 218 -15.97 -3.27 14.36
C LYS A 218 -14.69 -2.62 13.85
N LYS A 219 -13.52 -3.14 14.27
CA LYS A 219 -12.21 -2.66 13.77
C LYS A 219 -12.02 -2.89 12.28
N ALA A 220 -12.49 -4.03 11.76
CA ALA A 220 -12.46 -4.33 10.33
C ALA A 220 -13.38 -3.41 9.50
N GLY A 221 -14.53 -3.02 10.05
CA GLY A 221 -15.41 -2.01 9.45
C GLY A 221 -14.73 -0.64 9.37
N GLU A 222 -14.14 -0.18 10.48
CA GLU A 222 -13.46 1.10 10.55
C GLU A 222 -12.22 1.16 9.63
N ALA A 223 -11.47 0.05 9.52
CA ALA A 223 -10.37 -0.08 8.57
C ALA A 223 -10.82 -0.09 7.09
N ARG A 224 -12.02 -0.61 6.79
CA ARG A 224 -12.58 -0.55 5.44
C ARG A 224 -13.00 0.86 5.05
N ASP A 225 -13.55 1.63 5.99
CA ASP A 225 -13.93 3.01 5.73
C ASP A 225 -12.72 3.92 5.49
N THR A 226 -11.64 3.75 6.27
CA THR A 226 -10.39 4.49 6.04
C THR A 226 -9.74 4.11 4.71
N LEU A 227 -9.73 2.83 4.34
CA LEU A 227 -9.23 2.38 3.03
C LEU A 227 -9.99 3.03 1.87
N ARG A 228 -11.32 3.15 2.00
CA ARG A 228 -12.18 3.78 0.99
C ARG A 228 -11.91 5.28 0.83
N GLU A 229 -11.57 5.95 1.92
CA GLU A 229 -11.22 7.38 1.90
C GLU A 229 -9.85 7.63 1.25
N ILE A 230 -8.89 6.72 1.51
CA ILE A 230 -7.58 6.72 0.84
C ILE A 230 -7.75 6.47 -0.67
N GLU A 231 -8.55 5.48 -1.07
CA GLU A 231 -8.83 5.19 -2.48
C GLU A 231 -9.39 6.41 -3.22
N ARG A 232 -10.34 7.14 -2.60
CA ARG A 232 -10.87 8.39 -3.16
C ARG A 232 -9.81 9.47 -3.31
N THR A 233 -8.86 9.56 -2.39
CA THR A 233 -7.77 10.53 -2.44
C THR A 233 -6.79 10.18 -3.56
N VAL A 234 -6.44 8.90 -3.70
CA VAL A 234 -5.61 8.39 -4.79
C VAL A 234 -6.26 8.65 -6.16
N GLN A 235 -7.54 8.35 -6.31
CA GLN A 235 -8.30 8.63 -7.53
C GLN A 235 -8.24 10.12 -7.92
N LYS A 236 -8.33 11.03 -6.94
CA LYS A 236 -8.23 12.47 -7.20
C LYS A 236 -6.83 12.88 -7.66
N GLU A 237 -5.77 12.38 -7.03
CA GLU A 237 -4.38 12.67 -7.42
C GLU A 237 -4.05 12.09 -8.79
N VAL A 238 -4.43 10.84 -9.08
CA VAL A 238 -4.23 10.22 -10.40
C VAL A 238 -4.93 11.05 -11.50
N LYS A 239 -6.17 11.48 -11.27
CA LYS A 239 -6.91 12.31 -12.22
C LYS A 239 -6.26 13.69 -12.43
N LYS A 240 -5.63 14.25 -11.40
CA LYS A 240 -4.89 15.51 -11.46
C LYS A 240 -3.58 15.35 -12.24
N ASP A 241 -2.85 14.26 -11.99
CA ASP A 241 -1.57 13.98 -12.63
C ASP A 241 -1.76 13.64 -14.12
N GLN A 242 -2.79 12.87 -14.46
CA GLN A 242 -3.15 12.60 -15.85
C GLN A 242 -3.50 13.89 -16.61
N LYS A 243 -4.28 14.80 -16.01
CA LYS A 243 -4.55 16.13 -16.59
C LYS A 243 -3.28 16.96 -16.75
N SER A 244 -2.33 16.84 -15.83
CA SER A 244 -1.03 17.53 -15.91
C SER A 244 -0.20 16.99 -17.07
N ARG A 245 -0.13 15.67 -17.24
CA ARG A 245 0.54 14.98 -18.34
C ARG A 245 -0.04 15.32 -19.70
N GLU A 246 -1.37 15.31 -19.85
CA GLU A 246 -1.99 15.73 -21.12
C GLU A 246 -1.65 17.19 -21.47
N LYS A 247 -1.56 18.08 -20.48
CA LYS A 247 -1.15 19.47 -20.69
C LYS A 247 0.33 19.58 -21.07
N SER A 248 1.22 18.83 -20.43
CA SER A 248 2.65 18.85 -20.76
C SER A 248 2.91 18.26 -22.15
N GLU A 249 2.27 17.15 -22.51
CA GLU A 249 2.36 16.53 -23.83
C GLU A 249 1.85 17.48 -24.93
N LYS A 250 0.73 18.18 -24.71
CA LYS A 250 0.24 19.21 -25.65
C LYS A 250 1.24 20.36 -25.80
N ARG A 251 1.91 20.79 -24.73
CA ARG A 251 2.96 21.82 -24.80
C ARG A 251 4.18 21.32 -25.56
N GLN A 252 4.62 20.09 -25.30
CA GLN A 252 5.77 19.48 -25.98
C GLN A 252 5.50 19.28 -27.47
N LYS A 253 4.32 18.77 -27.86
CA LYS A 253 3.91 18.67 -29.27
C LYS A 253 3.92 20.02 -29.98
N LYS A 254 3.46 21.09 -29.33
CA LYS A 254 3.53 22.46 -29.88
C LYS A 254 4.96 22.96 -30.07
N LEU A 255 5.86 22.66 -29.12
CA LEU A 255 7.27 23.04 -29.22
C LEU A 255 7.96 22.28 -30.35
N LEU A 256 7.80 20.96 -30.41
CA LEU A 256 8.33 20.12 -31.50
C LEU A 256 7.80 20.57 -32.87
N GLY A 257 6.51 20.88 -32.98
CA GLY A 257 5.95 21.43 -34.22
C GLY A 257 6.56 22.79 -34.62
N ARG A 258 6.89 23.65 -33.64
CA ARG A 258 7.53 24.94 -33.90
C ARG A 258 9.00 24.79 -34.30
N GLU A 259 9.72 23.82 -33.73
CA GLU A 259 11.08 23.48 -34.12
C GLU A 259 11.14 22.87 -35.52
N ALA A 260 10.26 21.91 -35.82
CA ALA A 260 10.15 21.33 -37.16
C ALA A 260 9.84 22.41 -38.23
N ALA A 261 8.94 23.34 -37.93
CA ALA A 261 8.64 24.45 -38.83
C ALA A 261 9.84 25.42 -39.02
N ARG A 262 10.68 25.61 -37.99
CA ARG A 262 11.92 26.40 -38.10
C ARG A 262 12.97 25.69 -38.94
N GLN A 263 13.14 24.38 -38.74
CA GLN A 263 14.06 23.55 -39.53
C GLN A 263 13.64 23.51 -41.00
N GLN A 264 12.35 23.31 -41.31
CA GLN A 264 11.84 23.38 -42.68
C GLN A 264 12.12 24.74 -43.34
N LYS A 265 11.91 25.85 -42.62
CA LYS A 265 12.25 27.19 -43.13
C LYS A 265 13.75 27.41 -43.34
N GLN A 266 14.60 26.75 -42.56
CA GLN A 266 16.05 26.81 -42.76
C GLN A 266 16.45 26.00 -43.99
N LEU A 267 15.93 24.78 -44.15
CA LEU A 267 16.16 23.93 -45.31
C LEU A 267 15.68 24.62 -46.60
N GLU A 268 14.50 25.22 -46.60
CA GLU A 268 13.98 25.94 -47.77
C GLU A 268 14.85 27.15 -48.14
N LYS A 269 15.44 27.84 -47.16
CA LYS A 269 16.40 28.93 -47.40
C LYS A 269 17.71 28.42 -47.98
N GLU A 270 18.23 27.31 -47.44
CA GLU A 270 19.46 26.67 -47.90
C GLU A 270 19.30 26.14 -49.33
N GLU A 271 18.17 25.52 -49.64
CA GLU A 271 17.84 25.05 -50.98
C GLU A 271 17.75 26.22 -51.98
N LYS A 272 17.09 27.33 -51.61
CA LYS A 272 17.06 28.55 -52.44
C LYS A 272 18.45 29.16 -52.64
N GLN A 273 19.31 29.13 -51.62
CA GLN A 273 20.69 29.60 -51.77
C GLN A 273 21.50 28.70 -52.70
N ARG A 274 21.33 27.37 -52.58
CA ARG A 274 21.98 26.39 -53.44
C ARG A 274 21.53 26.51 -54.89
N GLN A 275 20.24 26.69 -55.15
CA GLN A 275 19.72 26.97 -56.51
C GLN A 275 20.31 28.25 -57.10
N LYS A 276 20.40 29.34 -56.33
CA LYS A 276 21.03 30.59 -56.78
C LYS A 276 22.52 30.45 -57.08
N LEU A 277 23.24 29.59 -56.36
CA LEU A 277 24.64 29.29 -56.64
C LEU A 277 24.79 28.50 -57.93
N LEU A 278 23.98 27.45 -58.12
CA LEU A 278 23.95 26.66 -59.35
C LEU A 278 23.62 27.52 -60.58
N GLU A 279 22.62 28.40 -60.48
CA GLU A 279 22.25 29.30 -61.59
C GLU A 279 23.38 30.29 -61.94
N LYS A 280 24.16 30.75 -60.94
CA LYS A 280 25.34 31.60 -61.19
C LYS A 280 26.47 30.83 -61.85
N GLU A 281 26.70 29.59 -61.41
CA GLU A 281 27.72 28.70 -61.96
C GLU A 281 27.40 28.32 -63.41
N GLU A 282 26.14 28.00 -63.72
CA GLU A 282 25.68 27.73 -65.09
C GLU A 282 25.86 28.96 -65.99
N LYS A 283 25.51 30.17 -65.52
CA LYS A 283 25.74 31.41 -66.28
C LYS A 283 27.22 31.69 -66.54
N GLN A 284 28.09 31.39 -65.58
CA GLN A 284 29.54 31.53 -65.78
C GLN A 284 30.05 30.51 -66.79
N ARG A 285 29.55 29.27 -66.73
CA ARG A 285 29.93 28.20 -67.65
C ARG A 285 29.48 28.49 -69.08
N GLN A 286 28.27 29.00 -69.28
CA GLN A 286 27.78 29.47 -70.59
C GLN A 286 28.66 30.58 -71.17
N LYS A 287 29.02 31.59 -70.37
CA LYS A 287 29.91 32.68 -70.82
C LYS A 287 31.32 32.20 -71.17
N LEU A 288 31.80 31.16 -70.50
CA LEU A 288 33.09 30.53 -70.82
C LEU A 288 33.02 29.78 -72.14
N LEU A 289 31.95 29.00 -72.35
CA LEU A 289 31.71 28.28 -73.60
C LEU A 289 31.55 29.24 -74.79
N GLU A 290 30.78 30.32 -74.65
CA GLU A 290 30.67 31.36 -75.69
C GLU A 290 32.04 31.97 -76.05
N LYS A 291 32.90 32.21 -75.05
CA LYS A 291 34.26 32.71 -75.30
C LYS A 291 35.17 31.68 -75.99
N GLU A 292 35.05 30.40 -75.63
CA GLU A 292 35.78 29.33 -76.31
C GLU A 292 35.30 29.16 -77.75
N GLU A 293 33.99 29.24 -78.00
CA GLU A 293 33.43 29.20 -79.36
C GLU A 293 33.88 30.40 -80.20
N GLU A 294 33.86 31.62 -79.65
CA GLU A 294 34.40 32.80 -80.34
C GLU A 294 35.90 32.68 -80.64
N GLN A 295 36.68 32.11 -79.72
CA GLN A 295 38.12 31.87 -79.93
C GLN A 295 38.36 30.78 -80.98
N GLY A 296 37.56 29.70 -80.95
CA GLY A 296 37.59 28.64 -81.95
C GLY A 296 37.25 29.15 -83.35
N GLN A 297 36.22 29.99 -83.48
CA GLN A 297 35.87 30.62 -84.76
C GLN A 297 36.99 31.52 -85.28
N LYS A 298 37.62 32.34 -84.43
CA LYS A 298 38.77 33.18 -84.80
C LYS A 298 40.00 32.36 -85.21
N LEU A 299 40.17 31.17 -84.64
CA LEU A 299 41.24 30.23 -85.01
C LEU A 299 40.96 29.59 -86.36
N LEU A 300 39.74 29.13 -86.59
CA LEU A 300 39.29 28.59 -87.88
C LEU A 300 39.42 29.63 -89.00
N GLU A 301 38.99 30.86 -88.77
CA GLU A 301 39.11 31.96 -89.76
C GLU A 301 40.59 32.25 -90.10
N LYS A 302 41.49 32.16 -89.11
CA LYS A 302 42.94 32.26 -89.34
C LYS A 302 43.53 31.07 -90.09
N GLU A 303 43.06 29.85 -89.83
CA GLU A 303 43.48 28.66 -90.56
C GLU A 303 42.98 28.70 -92.02
N GLU A 304 41.75 29.16 -92.25
CA GLU A 304 41.21 29.38 -93.59
C GLU A 304 42.01 30.45 -94.34
N GLU A 305 42.33 31.59 -93.71
CA GLU A 305 43.21 32.60 -94.30
C GLU A 305 44.62 32.07 -94.61
N GLN A 306 45.18 31.23 -93.75
CA GLN A 306 46.49 30.60 -94.00
C GLN A 306 46.42 29.57 -95.12
N GLY A 307 45.35 28.77 -95.18
CA GLY A 307 45.08 27.82 -96.25
C GLY A 307 44.91 28.52 -97.61
N GLN A 308 44.18 29.64 -97.65
CA GLN A 308 44.07 30.48 -98.85
C GLN A 308 45.42 31.07 -99.28
N LYS A 309 46.24 31.54 -98.33
CA LYS A 309 47.60 32.04 -98.61
C LYS A 309 48.56 30.94 -99.08
N LEU A 310 48.36 29.69 -98.66
CA LEU A 310 49.12 28.53 -99.13
C LEU A 310 48.69 28.11 -100.53
N LEU A 311 47.38 28.06 -100.80
CA LEU A 311 46.83 27.80 -102.13
C LEU A 311 47.29 28.87 -103.14
N GLU A 312 47.26 30.16 -102.75
CA GLU A 312 47.76 31.25 -103.61
C GLU A 312 49.28 31.17 -103.85
N LYS A 313 50.05 30.54 -102.95
CA LYS A 313 51.47 30.24 -103.14
C LYS A 313 51.70 29.01 -104.02
N GLU A 314 50.88 27.96 -103.89
CA GLU A 314 50.94 26.78 -104.75
C GLU A 314 50.52 27.11 -106.18
N GLU A 315 49.51 27.97 -106.38
CA GLU A 315 49.13 28.48 -107.71
C GLU A 315 50.25 29.31 -108.34
N LYS A 316 50.98 30.10 -107.56
CA LYS A 316 52.16 30.85 -108.03
C LYS A 316 53.35 29.94 -108.36
N GLN A 317 53.52 28.81 -107.67
CA GLN A 317 54.57 27.83 -107.97
C GLN A 317 54.25 26.93 -109.18
N GLN A 318 52.97 26.73 -109.52
CA GLN A 318 52.55 26.00 -110.74
C GLN A 318 52.59 26.87 -112.01
N GLN A 319 52.72 28.20 -111.89
CA GLN A 319 52.91 29.11 -113.04
C GLN A 319 54.38 29.38 -113.39
N GLU A 320 55.34 28.92 -112.58
CA GLU A 320 56.79 29.09 -112.81
C GLU A 320 57.56 27.76 -113.00
N GLY A 321 56.87 26.64 -113.28
CA GLY A 321 57.47 25.34 -113.68
C GLY A 321 57.16 24.98 -115.12
#